data_AF-A0AAV2FTC7-F1
#
_entry.id   AF-A0AAV2FTC7-F1
#
_cell.length_a   1.000
_cell.length_b   1.000
_cell.length_c   1.000
_cell.angle_alpha   90.00
_cell.angle_beta   90.00
_cell.angle_gamma   90.00
#
_symmetry.space_group_name_H-M   'P 1'
#
loop_
_entity.id
_entity.type
_entity.pdbx_description
1 polymer ?
#
loop_
_entity_poly.entity_id
_entity_poly.type
_entity_poly.pdbx_seq_one_letter_code
_entity_poly.pdbx_strand_id
1 'polypeptide(L)'
;MLGRPLWFDKSSRLGRRLGYPRVCVEMGVDSTFPYSLRLVPDRRPAYTVNIEYCNKPEMCGKCSRFGHNCEEEVQEIQREEGEAPVLI
;
A
#
# COMPACT_ATOMS: atom_id res chain seq x y z
N MET A 1 1.63 -6.47 13.72
CA MET A 1 0.20 -6.87 13.76
C MET A 1 -0.45 -6.45 12.45
N LEU A 2 -1.39 -7.22 11.91
CA LEU A 2 -2.30 -6.70 10.89
C LEU A 2 -3.17 -5.62 11.54
N GLY A 3 -3.38 -4.50 10.85
CA GLY A 3 -4.15 -3.40 11.40
C GLY A 3 -5.67 -3.64 11.42
N ARG A 4 -6.47 -2.58 11.35
CA ARG A 4 -7.91 -2.65 11.60
C ARG A 4 -8.70 -2.96 10.31
N PRO A 5 -9.56 -3.99 10.28
CA PRO A 5 -10.43 -4.23 9.13
C PRO A 5 -11.41 -3.06 8.95
N LEU A 6 -11.49 -2.54 7.72
CA LEU A 6 -12.40 -1.44 7.36
C LEU A 6 -13.61 -1.93 6.58
N TRP A 7 -13.38 -2.84 5.63
CA TRP A 7 -14.40 -3.22 4.68
C TRP A 7 -14.19 -4.64 4.13
N PHE A 8 -15.29 -5.29 3.77
CA PHE A 8 -15.32 -6.57 3.06
C PHE A 8 -15.99 -6.35 1.71
N ASP A 9 -15.43 -6.89 0.64
CA ASP A 9 -16.10 -6.81 -0.66
C ASP A 9 -17.48 -7.51 -0.61
N LYS A 10 -18.41 -7.11 -1.48
CA LYS A 10 -19.79 -7.61 -1.46
C LYS A 10 -19.85 -9.13 -1.58
N SER A 11 -18.96 -9.73 -2.36
CA SER A 11 -18.92 -11.17 -2.61
C SER A 11 -18.43 -11.92 -1.36
N SER A 12 -17.38 -11.40 -0.69
CA SER A 12 -16.95 -11.93 0.62
C SER A 12 -18.03 -11.80 1.68
N ARG A 13 -18.73 -10.65 1.74
CA ARG A 13 -19.80 -10.41 2.71
C ARG A 13 -21.00 -11.34 2.50
N LEU A 14 -21.33 -11.64 1.25
CA LEU A 14 -22.45 -12.51 0.87
C LEU A 14 -22.08 -14.00 0.81
N GLY A 15 -20.81 -14.35 1.09
CA GLY A 15 -20.32 -15.73 0.95
C GLY A 15 -20.36 -16.25 -0.49
N ARG A 16 -20.55 -15.38 -1.49
CA ARG A 16 -20.62 -15.73 -2.91
C ARG A 16 -19.21 -15.78 -3.47
N ARG A 17 -18.60 -16.95 -3.39
CA ARG A 17 -17.19 -17.20 -3.74
C ARG A 17 -17.00 -17.33 -5.26
N LEU A 18 -16.15 -16.49 -5.85
CA LEU A 18 -15.64 -16.69 -7.22
C LEU A 18 -14.12 -16.86 -7.32
N GLY A 19 -13.37 -16.84 -6.19
CA GLY A 19 -11.94 -17.16 -6.20
C GLY A 19 -11.29 -17.03 -4.82
N TYR A 20 -11.31 -15.84 -4.23
CA TYR A 20 -10.67 -15.51 -2.95
C TYR A 20 -11.39 -14.33 -2.26
N PRO A 21 -11.45 -14.31 -0.91
CA PRO A 21 -12.04 -13.20 -0.18
C PRO A 21 -11.13 -11.96 -0.20
N ARG A 22 -11.70 -10.75 -0.23
CA ARG A 22 -10.98 -9.48 -0.18
C ARG A 22 -11.41 -8.66 1.04
N VAL A 23 -10.42 -8.10 1.73
CA VAL A 23 -10.61 -7.27 2.92
C VAL A 23 -9.75 -6.02 2.80
N CYS A 24 -10.34 -4.86 3.09
CA CYS A 24 -9.60 -3.62 3.26
C CYS A 24 -9.18 -3.50 4.72
N VAL A 25 -7.89 -3.28 4.98
CA VAL A 25 -7.33 -3.16 6.31
C VAL A 25 -6.56 -1.85 6.41
N GLU A 26 -6.88 -1.04 7.41
CA GLU A 26 -6.09 0.13 7.80
C GLU A 26 -4.82 -0.35 8.48
N MET A 27 -3.65 0.02 7.97
CA MET A 27 -2.35 -0.35 8.54
C MET A 27 -1.49 0.90 8.77
N GLY A 28 -0.60 0.82 9.74
CA GLY A 28 0.41 1.87 9.94
C GLY A 28 1.32 1.97 8.73
N VAL A 29 1.85 3.16 8.48
CA VAL A 29 2.77 3.43 7.36
C VAL A 29 4.04 2.59 7.53
N ASP A 30 4.56 2.49 8.74
CA ASP A 30 5.69 1.66 9.15
C ASP A 30 5.38 0.15 9.21
N SER A 31 4.15 -0.28 8.94
CA SER A 31 3.76 -1.68 9.07
C SER A 31 4.31 -2.52 7.92
N THR A 32 4.88 -3.66 8.26
CA THR A 32 5.28 -4.67 7.28
C THR A 32 4.04 -5.29 6.64
N PHE A 33 4.08 -5.50 5.32
CA PHE A 33 3.05 -6.21 4.57
C PHE A 33 3.34 -7.72 4.58
N PRO A 34 2.68 -8.54 5.42
CA PRO A 34 2.96 -9.97 5.49
C PRO A 34 2.56 -10.71 4.20
N TYR A 35 3.30 -11.76 3.85
CA TYR A 35 2.96 -12.63 2.71
C TYR A 35 1.94 -13.71 3.07
N SER A 36 1.78 -14.02 4.36
CA SER A 36 0.85 -15.03 4.85
C SER A 36 0.31 -14.72 6.23
N LEU A 37 -0.84 -15.30 6.55
CA LEU A 37 -1.52 -15.14 7.83
C LEU A 37 -1.95 -16.49 8.39
N ARG A 38 -1.71 -16.68 9.68
CA ARG A 38 -2.27 -17.81 10.42
C ARG A 38 -3.61 -17.40 11.02
N LEU A 39 -4.68 -18.01 10.52
CA LEU A 39 -6.04 -17.82 11.01
C LEU A 39 -6.36 -18.89 12.06
N VAL A 40 -7.00 -18.49 13.15
CA VAL A 40 -7.37 -19.38 14.26
C VAL A 40 -8.88 -19.25 14.49
N PRO A 41 -9.72 -20.04 13.81
CA PRO A 41 -11.16 -20.01 14.00
C PRO A 41 -11.59 -20.81 15.24
N ASP A 42 -12.66 -20.38 15.91
CA ASP A 42 -13.12 -20.99 17.17
C ASP A 42 -13.47 -22.48 17.07
N ARG A 43 -13.92 -22.94 15.89
CA ARG A 43 -14.43 -24.31 15.68
C ARG A 43 -13.72 -25.09 14.58
N ARG A 44 -12.55 -24.62 14.13
CA ARG A 44 -11.78 -25.28 13.07
C ARG A 44 -10.30 -25.24 13.40
N PRO A 45 -9.49 -26.21 12.92
CA PRO A 45 -8.04 -26.13 13.04
C PRO A 45 -7.52 -24.81 12.46
N ALA A 46 -6.47 -24.29 13.08
CA ALA A 46 -5.78 -23.13 12.54
C ALA A 46 -5.19 -23.46 11.17
N TYR A 47 -5.24 -22.50 10.26
CA TYR A 47 -4.72 -22.66 8.90
C TYR A 47 -4.03 -21.39 8.44
N THR A 48 -3.09 -21.54 7.51
CA THR A 48 -2.34 -20.42 6.94
C THR A 48 -2.92 -20.08 5.57
N VAL A 49 -3.10 -18.79 5.32
CA VAL A 49 -3.50 -18.25 4.00
C VAL A 49 -2.38 -17.38 3.46
N ASN A 50 -2.15 -17.45 2.15
CA ASN A 50 -1.28 -16.51 1.46
C ASN A 50 -2.05 -15.23 1.14
N ILE A 51 -1.38 -14.09 1.18
CA ILE A 51 -1.97 -12.78 0.91
C ILE A 51 -1.46 -12.27 -0.44
N GLU A 52 -2.38 -11.76 -1.24
CA GLU A 52 -2.07 -10.94 -2.40
C GLU A 52 -2.60 -9.52 -2.15
N TYR A 53 -1.80 -8.51 -2.53
CA TYR A 53 -2.15 -7.11 -2.37
C TYR A 53 -2.52 -6.50 -3.71
N CYS A 54 -3.70 -5.90 -3.80
CA CYS A 54 -4.05 -5.07 -4.95
C CYS A 54 -3.40 -3.69 -4.77
N ASN A 55 -2.60 -3.26 -5.75
CA ASN A 55 -2.03 -1.90 -5.81
C ASN A 55 -1.25 -1.50 -4.55
N LYS A 56 -0.23 -2.27 -4.16
CA LYS A 56 0.66 -1.90 -3.05
C LYS A 56 1.30 -0.53 -3.36
N PRO A 57 1.03 0.53 -2.59
CA PRO A 57 1.56 1.85 -2.88
C PRO A 57 3.07 1.87 -2.62
N GLU A 58 3.80 2.53 -3.51
CA GLU A 58 5.22 2.79 -3.32
C GLU A 58 5.40 3.87 -2.25
N MET A 59 6.29 3.58 -1.30
CA MET A 59 6.62 4.49 -0.21
C MET A 59 7.95 5.16 -0.51
N CYS A 60 7.97 6.49 -0.41
CA CYS A 60 9.21 7.23 -0.50
C CYS A 60 10.15 6.85 0.66
N GLY A 61 11.38 6.43 0.33
CA GLY A 61 12.39 6.08 1.33
C GLY A 61 12.85 7.27 2.20
N LYS A 62 12.69 8.51 1.72
CA LYS A 62 13.15 9.72 2.41
C LYS A 62 12.13 10.29 3.40
N CYS A 63 10.86 10.37 3.02
CA CYS A 63 9.82 11.05 3.81
C CYS A 63 8.71 10.11 4.31
N SER A 64 8.76 8.83 3.93
CA SER A 64 7.78 7.79 4.30
C SER A 64 6.34 8.12 3.90
N ARG A 65 6.13 8.94 2.85
CA ARG A 65 4.82 9.20 2.26
C ARG A 65 4.61 8.33 1.02
N PHE A 66 3.34 8.06 0.71
CA PHE A 66 2.96 7.36 -0.50
C PHE A 66 2.78 8.34 -1.66
N GLY A 67 2.98 7.84 -2.90
CA GLY A 67 2.60 8.55 -4.13
C GLY A 67 3.66 9.47 -4.73
N HIS A 68 4.90 9.43 -4.25
CA HIS A 68 6.06 10.07 -4.89
C HIS A 68 7.36 9.39 -4.44
N ASN A 69 8.47 9.74 -5.10
CA ASN A 69 9.81 9.41 -4.67
C ASN A 69 10.68 10.69 -4.67
N CYS A 70 11.02 11.21 -3.48
CA CYS A 70 11.86 12.40 -3.34
C CYS A 70 13.26 12.26 -3.97
N GLU A 71 13.73 11.06 -4.30
CA GLU A 71 15.00 10.86 -5.00
C GLU A 71 14.85 10.97 -6.52
N GLU A 72 13.64 10.77 -7.06
CA GLU A 72 13.31 10.89 -8.48
C GLU A 72 12.90 12.34 -8.84
N GLU A 73 12.20 13.05 -7.94
CA GLU A 73 11.75 14.44 -8.15
C GLU A 73 12.89 15.47 -8.26
N VAL A 74 14.12 15.11 -7.88
CA VAL A 74 15.27 16.04 -7.95
C VAL A 74 15.75 16.26 -9.39
N GLN A 75 15.26 15.49 -10.37
CA GLN A 75 15.73 15.58 -11.76
C GLN A 75 14.99 16.63 -12.62
N GLU A 76 13.81 17.12 -12.20
CA GLU A 76 13.03 18.05 -13.05
C GLU A 76 13.24 19.54 -12.72
N ILE A 77 13.91 19.89 -11.63
CA ILE A 77 14.08 21.30 -11.19
C ILE A 77 15.43 21.93 -11.63
N GLN A 78 16.11 21.38 -12.64
CA GLN A 78 17.39 21.93 -13.15
C GLN A 78 17.34 22.46 -14.59
N ARG A 79 16.15 22.70 -15.15
CA ARG A 79 15.99 23.38 -16.44
C ARG A 79 15.02 24.55 -16.30
N GLU A 80 15.50 25.62 -15.70
CA GLU A 80 15.14 27.02 -15.96
C GLU A 80 15.63 27.82 -14.76
N GLU A 81 16.65 28.65 -14.97
CA GLU A 81 16.92 29.96 -14.34
C GLU A 81 18.41 30.27 -14.59
N GLY A 82 18.69 30.91 -15.73
CA GLY A 82 20.02 31.32 -16.12
C GLY A 82 19.99 32.29 -17.28
N GLU A 83 20.13 33.58 -16.93
CA GLU A 83 20.66 34.67 -17.76
C GLU A 83 19.65 35.60 -18.46
N ALA A 84 19.30 36.68 -17.76
CA ALA A 84 18.88 37.94 -18.37
C ALA A 84 20.12 38.82 -18.60
N PRO A 85 20.46 39.22 -19.84
CA PRO A 85 21.41 40.30 -20.03
C PRO A 85 20.70 41.66 -19.86
N VAL A 86 21.26 42.48 -18.98
CA VAL A 86 21.05 43.93 -18.94
C VAL A 86 21.62 44.51 -20.23
N LEU A 87 20.80 45.22 -21.02
CA LEU A 87 21.28 46.04 -22.13
C LEU A 87 21.15 47.52 -21.75
N ILE A 88 22.28 48.20 -21.90
CA ILE A 88 22.57 49.62 -21.64
C ILE A 88 21.95 50.48 -22.75
#